data_AF-A0A4Y2BAE6-F1
#
_entry.id   AF-A0A4Y2BAE6-F1
#
_cell.length_a   1.000
_cell.length_b   1.000
_cell.length_c   1.000
_cell.angle_alpha   90.00
_cell.angle_beta   90.00
_cell.angle_gamma   90.00
#
_symmetry.space_group_name_H-M   'P 1'
#
loop_
_entity.id
_entity.type
_entity.pdbx_description
1 polymer ?
#
loop_
_entity_poly.entity_id
_entity_poly.type
_entity_poly.pdbx_seq_one_letter_code
_entity_poly.pdbx_strand_id
1 'polypeptide(L)'
;MILPPLHIKLDLMKNFVKAMDWGRSGFQHLRLKFPKVSEAKIKEGIFVGPQIRQLMKDLVFESKLIEKEAAAWTSEGVSKNIPRKSQSGKLQANRQ
;
A
#
# COMPACT_ATOMS: atom_id res chain seq x y z
N MET A 1 6.61 -28.59 -6.12
CA MET A 1 7.38 -27.87 -5.09
C MET A 1 6.69 -26.54 -4.82
N ILE A 2 6.01 -26.42 -3.68
CA ILE A 2 5.32 -25.20 -3.24
C ILE A 2 6.39 -24.21 -2.83
N LEU A 3 6.28 -22.93 -3.20
CA LEU A 3 7.22 -21.87 -2.86
C LEU A 3 6.72 -21.13 -1.60
N PRO A 4 7.08 -21.58 -0.38
CA PRO A 4 6.31 -21.25 0.83
C PRO A 4 6.29 -19.75 1.19
N PRO A 5 7.36 -18.95 0.96
CA PRO A 5 7.35 -17.51 1.28
C PRO A 5 6.54 -16.64 0.30
N LEU A 6 6.34 -17.11 -0.94
CA LEU A 6 5.76 -16.27 -1.99
C LEU A 6 4.23 -16.30 -1.99
N HIS A 7 3.61 -17.45 -1.70
CA HIS A 7 2.15 -17.57 -1.60
C HIS A 7 1.57 -16.72 -0.46
N ILE A 8 2.19 -16.76 0.72
CA ILE A 8 1.76 -15.97 1.88
C ILE A 8 1.75 -14.48 1.55
N LYS A 9 2.82 -14.00 0.90
CA LYS A 9 2.99 -12.60 0.52
C LYS A 9 2.04 -12.14 -0.59
N LEU A 10 1.68 -13.05 -1.50
CA LEU A 10 0.64 -12.82 -2.52
C LEU A 10 -0.73 -12.66 -1.86
N ASP A 11 -1.07 -13.53 -0.91
CA ASP A 11 -2.36 -13.49 -0.20
C ASP A 11 -2.49 -12.24 0.69
N LEU A 12 -1.42 -11.83 1.36
CA LEU A 12 -1.32 -10.57 2.09
C LEU A 12 -1.60 -9.36 1.20
N MET A 13 -0.91 -9.27 0.07
CA MET A 13 -1.09 -8.18 -0.90
C MET A 13 -2.52 -8.16 -1.46
N LYS A 14 -3.10 -9.34 -1.68
CA LYS A 14 -4.45 -9.52 -2.17
C LYS A 14 -5.49 -9.02 -1.18
N ASN A 15 -5.36 -9.39 0.10
CA ASN A 15 -6.25 -8.94 1.15
C ASN A 15 -6.10 -7.43 1.40
N PHE A 16 -4.88 -6.91 1.34
CA PHE A 16 -4.61 -5.48 1.48
C PHE A 16 -5.33 -4.65 0.42
N VAL A 17 -5.23 -5.00 -0.87
CA VAL A 17 -5.88 -4.22 -1.94
C VAL A 17 -7.41 -4.39 -1.96
N LYS A 18 -7.92 -5.52 -1.45
CA LYS A 18 -9.36 -5.68 -1.21
C LYS A 18 -9.89 -4.79 -0.09
N ALA A 19 -9.08 -4.56 0.95
CA ALA A 19 -9.42 -3.70 2.08
C ALA A 19 -9.11 -2.21 1.83
N MET A 20 -8.32 -1.91 0.79
CA MET A 20 -7.98 -0.56 0.35
C MET A 20 -9.18 0.16 -0.22
N ASP A 21 -9.26 1.47 0.03
CA ASP A 21 -10.29 2.33 -0.56
C ASP A 21 -9.90 2.67 -2.02
N TRP A 22 -10.65 2.13 -2.98
CA TRP A 22 -10.38 2.31 -4.41
C TRP A 22 -10.55 3.75 -4.90
N GLY A 23 -11.19 4.61 -4.12
CA GLY A 23 -11.35 6.04 -4.41
C GLY A 23 -10.18 6.90 -3.92
N ARG A 24 -9.19 6.32 -3.22
CA ARG A 24 -8.07 7.08 -2.63
C ARG A 24 -6.83 7.10 -3.51
N SER A 25 -5.91 7.98 -3.12
CA SER A 25 -4.60 8.18 -3.75
C SER A 25 -3.75 6.92 -3.83
N GLY A 26 -3.86 6.00 -2.86
CA GLY A 26 -3.15 4.71 -2.88
C GLY A 26 -3.54 3.87 -4.09
N PHE A 27 -4.85 3.70 -4.35
CA PHE A 27 -5.34 2.94 -5.49
C PHE A 27 -5.03 3.63 -6.82
N GLN A 28 -5.15 4.96 -6.88
CA GLN A 28 -4.78 5.73 -8.06
C GLN A 28 -3.29 5.58 -8.40
N HIS A 29 -2.42 5.55 -7.39
CA HIS A 29 -0.99 5.29 -7.58
C HIS A 29 -0.74 3.90 -8.17
N LEU A 30 -1.45 2.86 -7.70
CA LEU A 30 -1.33 1.51 -8.26
C LEU A 30 -1.67 1.45 -9.75
N ARG A 31 -2.75 2.13 -10.17
CA ARG A 31 -3.13 2.22 -11.59
C ARG A 31 -2.04 2.88 -12.43
N LEU A 32 -1.48 3.99 -11.93
CA LEU A 32 -0.44 4.74 -12.64
C LEU A 32 0.90 4.00 -12.67
N LYS A 33 1.23 3.28 -11.59
CA LYS A 33 2.46 2.49 -11.47
C LYS A 33 2.44 1.26 -12.37
N PHE A 34 1.27 0.62 -12.49
CA PHE A 34 1.08 -0.60 -13.26
C PHE A 34 0.05 -0.41 -14.37
N PRO A 35 0.31 0.46 -15.38
CA PRO A 35 -0.65 0.75 -16.43
C PRO A 35 -0.95 -0.46 -17.33
N LYS A 36 -0.07 -1.48 -17.31
CA LYS A 36 -0.25 -2.75 -18.02
C LYS A 36 -1.14 -3.75 -17.27
N VAL A 37 -1.47 -3.48 -16.00
CA VAL A 37 -2.36 -4.31 -15.19
C VAL A 37 -3.75 -3.68 -15.22
N SER A 38 -4.76 -4.45 -15.59
CA SER A 38 -6.12 -3.94 -15.63
C SER A 38 -6.61 -3.57 -14.23
N GLU A 39 -7.48 -2.57 -14.14
CA GLU A 39 -8.07 -2.15 -12.87
C GLU A 39 -8.72 -3.32 -12.13
N ALA A 40 -9.41 -4.22 -12.84
CA ALA A 40 -10.01 -5.42 -12.27
C ALA A 40 -8.96 -6.31 -11.58
N LYS A 41 -7.81 -6.54 -12.21
CA LYS A 41 -6.71 -7.31 -11.62
C LYS A 41 -6.11 -6.62 -10.39
N ILE A 42 -6.00 -5.29 -10.43
CA ILE A 42 -5.54 -4.51 -9.27
C ILE A 42 -6.54 -4.66 -8.12
N LYS A 43 -7.85 -4.49 -8.35
CA LYS A 43 -8.91 -4.67 -7.31
C LYS A 43 -8.95 -6.08 -6.74
N GLU A 44 -8.73 -7.08 -7.58
CA GLU A 44 -8.62 -8.47 -7.16
C GLU A 44 -7.30 -8.79 -6.44
N GLY A 45 -6.37 -7.83 -6.39
CA GLY A 45 -5.08 -7.99 -5.74
C GLY A 45 -4.14 -8.95 -6.48
N ILE A 46 -4.34 -9.13 -7.78
CA ILE A 46 -3.54 -10.03 -8.62
C ILE A 46 -2.29 -9.30 -9.08
N PHE A 47 -1.21 -9.51 -8.32
CA PHE A 47 0.12 -9.03 -8.65
C PHE A 47 1.08 -10.20 -8.87
N VAL A 48 2.09 -10.01 -9.70
CA VAL A 48 3.20 -10.98 -9.82
C VAL A 48 4.31 -10.63 -8.82
N GLY A 49 5.13 -11.62 -8.45
CA GLY A 49 6.24 -11.43 -7.50
C GLY A 49 7.12 -10.19 -7.73
N PRO A 50 7.53 -9.88 -8.99
CA PRO A 50 8.27 -8.65 -9.29
C PRO A 50 7.51 -7.35 -9.00
N GLN A 51 6.20 -7.29 -9.26
CA GLN A 51 5.38 -6.10 -8.98
C GLN A 51 5.26 -5.86 -7.49
N ILE A 52 5.06 -6.93 -6.70
CA ILE A 52 5.02 -6.84 -5.23
C ILE A 52 6.37 -6.35 -4.69
N ARG A 53 7.48 -6.90 -5.19
CA ARG A 53 8.84 -6.46 -4.79
C ARG A 53 9.10 -4.99 -5.14
N GLN A 54 8.59 -4.50 -6.27
CA GLN A 54 8.70 -3.09 -6.65
C GLN A 54 7.87 -2.21 -5.72
N LEU A 55 6.62 -2.61 -5.44
CA LEU A 55 5.71 -1.84 -4.61
C LEU A 55 6.19 -1.73 -3.15
N MET A 56 6.77 -2.80 -2.61
CA MET A 56 7.39 -2.78 -1.28
C MET A 56 8.57 -1.82 -1.14
N LYS A 57 9.23 -1.47 -2.26
CA LYS A 57 10.33 -0.51 -2.28
C LYS A 57 9.86 0.90 -2.67
N ASP A 58 8.58 1.06 -3.00
CA ASP A 58 8.03 2.32 -3.46
C ASP A 58 7.59 3.18 -2.27
N LEU A 59 8.49 4.03 -1.80
CA LEU A 59 8.21 4.98 -0.72
C LEU A 59 7.13 6.00 -1.11
N VAL A 60 6.97 6.27 -2.41
CA VAL A 60 5.90 7.15 -2.89
C VAL A 60 4.56 6.48 -2.66
N PHE A 61 4.46 5.17 -2.92
CA PHE A 61 3.23 4.43 -2.64
C PHE A 61 2.87 4.48 -1.15
N GLU A 62 3.83 4.23 -0.26
CA GLU A 62 3.61 4.28 1.19
C GLU A 62 3.15 5.67 1.65
N SER A 63 3.72 6.76 1.09
CA SER A 63 3.28 8.13 1.37
C SER A 63 1.89 8.49 0.83
N LYS A 64 1.34 7.70 -0.11
CA LYS A 64 0.01 7.89 -0.71
C LYS A 64 -1.08 7.11 0.04
N LEU A 65 -0.70 6.24 0.97
CA LEU A 65 -1.62 5.50 1.84
C LEU A 65 -2.14 6.41 2.95
N ILE A 66 -3.43 6.26 3.30
CA ILE A 66 -3.99 6.93 4.48
C ILE A 66 -3.56 6.21 5.77
N GLU A 67 -3.70 6.82 6.93
CA GLU A 67 -3.25 6.24 8.22
C GLU A 67 -3.72 4.80 8.45
N LYS A 68 -4.98 4.48 8.13
CA LYS A 68 -5.52 3.11 8.30
C LYS A 68 -4.87 2.11 7.34
N GLU A 69 -4.62 2.52 6.10
CA GLU A 69 -3.97 1.69 5.08
C GLU A 69 -2.47 1.54 5.37
N ALA A 70 -1.80 2.61 5.82
CA ALA A 70 -0.40 2.57 6.23
C ALA A 70 -0.20 1.70 7.48
N ALA A 71 -1.14 1.75 8.44
CA ALA A 71 -1.15 0.86 9.59
C ALA A 71 -1.31 -0.59 9.16
N ALA A 72 -2.23 -0.90 8.23
CA ALA A 72 -2.36 -2.23 7.66
C ALA A 72 -1.07 -2.65 6.93
N TRP A 73 -0.52 -1.80 6.07
CA TRP A 73 0.72 -2.06 5.32
C TRP A 73 1.91 -2.40 6.24
N THR A 74 2.07 -1.65 7.33
CA THR A 74 3.15 -1.88 8.31
C THR A 74 2.89 -3.08 9.22
N SER A 75 1.64 -3.30 9.64
CA SER A 75 1.24 -4.44 10.48
C SER A 75 1.33 -5.79 9.75
N GLU A 76 1.03 -5.79 8.46
CA GLU A 76 1.10 -6.96 7.57
C GLU A 76 2.55 -7.33 7.18
N GLY A 77 3.55 -6.76 7.89
CA GLY A 77 4.97 -7.06 7.71
C GLY A 77 5.54 -6.60 6.36
N VAL A 78 4.85 -5.68 5.67
CA VAL A 78 5.19 -5.28 4.30
C VAL A 78 6.32 -4.23 4.27
N SER A 79 6.44 -3.40 5.31
CA SER A 79 7.54 -2.44 5.47
C SER A 79 8.21 -2.65 6.83
N LYS A 80 9.44 -3.18 6.84
CA LYS A 80 10.21 -3.44 8.08
C LYS A 80 11.09 -2.26 8.52
N ASN A 81 11.11 -1.14 7.81
CA ASN A 81 12.12 -0.11 8.05
C ASN A 81 11.49 1.28 7.98
N ILE A 82 11.45 2.00 9.12
CA ILE A 82 11.66 3.46 9.32
C ILE A 82 10.72 4.05 10.41
N PRO A 83 11.20 4.96 11.27
CA PRO A 83 10.48 5.42 12.46
C PRO A 83 9.34 6.37 12.12
N ARG A 84 8.16 6.14 12.71
CA ARG A 84 7.01 7.04 12.62
C ARG A 84 7.37 8.41 13.20
N LYS A 85 7.51 9.45 12.37
CA LYS A 85 7.29 10.82 12.85
C LYS A 85 5.79 11.06 12.90
N SER A 86 5.27 11.03 14.13
CA SER A 86 3.95 11.54 14.48
C SER A 86 3.90 13.04 14.18
N GLN A 87 3.05 13.47 13.24
CA GLN A 87 2.55 14.85 13.26
C GLN A 87 1.27 14.88 14.09
N SER A 88 1.46 14.97 15.40
CA SER A 88 0.44 15.52 16.30
C SER A 88 0.33 17.03 16.04
N GLY A 89 -0.91 17.53 16.01
CA GLY A 89 -1.31 18.89 15.60
C GLY A 89 -0.55 20.06 16.24
N LYS A 90 -0.76 21.30 15.77
CA LYS A 90 -2.01 22.03 15.99
C LYS A 90 -2.26 23.08 14.89
N LEU A 91 -3.50 23.10 14.38
CA LEU A 91 -4.16 24.34 14.00
C LEU A 91 -4.45 25.14 15.27
N GLN A 92 -4.03 26.40 15.30
CA GLN A 92 -4.57 27.54 16.06
C GLN A 92 -3.73 28.76 15.62
N ALA A 93 -4.24 29.95 15.35
CA ALA A 93 -5.58 30.46 15.16
C ALA A 93 -5.45 31.80 14.41
N ASN A 94 -6.55 32.17 13.77
CA ASN A 94 -6.86 33.38 13.03
C ASN A 94 -6.67 34.70 13.82
N ARG A 95 -6.33 35.77 13.09
CA ARG A 95 -6.60 37.21 13.34
C ARG A 95 -6.41 37.77 14.75
N GLN A 96 -5.46 38.69 14.88
CA GLN A 96 -5.71 40.14 14.94
C GLN A 96 -4.50 40.89 14.38
#